data_AF-A0A7K4CV06-F1
#
_entry.id   AF-A0A7K4CV06-F1
#
_cell.length_a   1.000
_cell.length_b   1.000
_cell.length_c   1.000
_cell.angle_alpha   90.00
_cell.angle_beta   90.00
_cell.angle_gamma   90.00
#
_symmetry.space_group_name_H-M   'P 1'
#
loop_
_entity.id
_entity.type
_entity.pdbx_description
1 polymer ?
#
loop_
_entity_poly.entity_id
_entity_poly.type
_entity_poly.pdbx_seq_one_letter_code
_entity_poly.pdbx_strand_id
1 'polypeptide(L)'
;MSKELDFTCNKCTFGLHYYLYAYVVNDKGERVFCPPPNPEITAKKILGPGATDELLKRRTGINESFMCKTCLMEAVLDGTKDPLVCPACRSRDLARTRDMLKKICPKCRKGTIEENPAKKNQPVV
;
A
#
# COMPACT_ATOMS: atom_id res chain seq x y z
N MET A 1 12.02 0.37 3.93
CA MET A 1 12.06 -0.35 2.63
C MET A 1 10.72 -0.11 1.94
N SER A 2 10.69 0.38 0.71
CA SER A 2 9.51 0.20 -0.15
C SER A 2 9.48 -1.27 -0.55
N LYS A 3 8.34 -1.92 -0.39
CA LYS A 3 8.18 -3.32 -0.80
C LYS A 3 7.11 -3.38 -1.87
N GLU A 4 7.51 -3.81 -3.06
CA GLU A 4 6.62 -4.12 -4.16
C GLU A 4 6.60 -5.64 -4.36
N LEU A 5 5.42 -6.24 -4.35
CA LEU A 5 5.23 -7.64 -4.71
C LEU A 5 4.00 -7.74 -5.59
N ASP A 6 4.08 -8.59 -6.62
CA ASP A 6 2.92 -8.91 -7.44
C ASP A 6 2.36 -10.26 -7.02
N PHE A 7 1.04 -10.35 -6.93
CA PHE A 7 0.32 -11.58 -6.68
C PHE A 7 -0.63 -11.87 -7.84
N THR A 8 -0.78 -13.14 -8.21
CA THR A 8 -1.68 -13.57 -9.29
C THR A 8 -2.49 -14.79 -8.89
N CYS A 9 -3.64 -14.97 -9.54
CA CYS A 9 -4.44 -16.18 -9.38
C CYS A 9 -3.93 -17.30 -10.28
N ASN A 10 -3.76 -18.51 -9.75
CA ASN A 10 -3.33 -19.68 -10.53
C ASN A 10 -4.38 -20.28 -11.48
N LYS A 11 -5.61 -19.73 -11.53
CA LYS A 11 -6.71 -20.20 -12.41
C LYS A 11 -7.31 -19.14 -13.33
N CYS A 12 -7.05 -17.85 -13.10
CA CYS A 12 -7.61 -16.78 -13.92
C CYS A 12 -6.66 -15.58 -14.01
N THR A 13 -6.98 -14.60 -14.84
CA THR A 13 -6.15 -13.41 -15.08
C THR A 13 -6.17 -12.37 -13.96
N PHE A 14 -6.66 -12.71 -12.77
CA PHE A 14 -6.67 -11.76 -11.65
C PHE A 14 -5.26 -11.58 -11.09
N GLY A 15 -4.87 -10.32 -10.90
CA GLY A 15 -3.60 -9.92 -10.30
C GLY A 15 -3.82 -8.81 -9.28
N LEU A 16 -2.85 -8.66 -8.37
CA LEU A 16 -2.80 -7.64 -7.34
C LEU A 16 -1.37 -7.13 -7.19
N HIS A 17 -1.25 -5.84 -6.89
CA HIS A 17 0.01 -5.15 -6.66
C HIS A 17 0.11 -4.70 -5.21
N TYR A 18 1.00 -5.35 -4.47
CA TYR A 18 1.29 -4.98 -3.09
C TYR A 18 2.33 -3.87 -3.05
N TYR A 19 1.94 -2.72 -2.51
CA TYR A 19 2.80 -1.60 -2.19
C TYR A 19 2.79 -1.39 -0.67
N LEU A 20 3.97 -1.10 -0.12
CA LEU A 20 4.12 -0.61 1.25
C LEU A 20 5.20 0.48 1.26
N TYR A 21 4.85 1.70 1.65
CA TYR A 21 5.80 2.80 1.71
C TYR A 21 5.46 3.85 2.77
N ALA A 22 6.51 4.51 3.27
CA ALA A 22 6.37 5.64 4.16
C ALA A 22 6.03 6.92 3.38
N TYR A 23 5.27 7.81 4.00
CA TYR A 23 4.97 9.13 3.45
C TYR A 23 5.02 10.20 4.53
N VAL A 24 5.05 11.46 4.10
CA VAL A 24 4.80 12.65 4.91
C VAL A 24 3.72 13.51 4.24
N VAL A 25 2.87 14.16 5.02
CA VAL A 25 1.90 15.14 4.52
C VAL A 25 2.57 16.51 4.47
N ASN A 26 2.66 17.11 3.28
CA ASN A 26 3.22 18.47 3.11
C ASN A 26 2.21 19.55 3.56
N ASP A 27 2.59 20.83 3.46
CA ASP A 27 1.71 21.94 3.88
C ASP A 27 0.48 22.14 2.99
N LYS A 28 0.46 21.53 1.80
CA LYS A 28 -0.72 21.50 0.91
C LYS A 28 -1.69 20.37 1.28
N GLY A 29 -1.37 19.54 2.26
CA GLY A 29 -2.16 18.37 2.64
C GLY A 29 -1.92 17.14 1.75
N GLU A 30 -0.90 17.17 0.88
CA GLU A 30 -0.60 16.07 -0.05
C GLU A 30 0.36 15.06 0.61
N ARG A 31 0.13 13.77 0.37
CA ARG A 31 1.09 12.72 0.76
C ARG A 31 2.27 12.70 -0.20
N VAL A 32 3.47 12.86 0.34
CA VAL A 32 4.73 12.77 -0.39
C VAL A 32 5.48 11.52 0.07
N PHE A 33 5.95 10.72 -0.88
CA PHE A 33 6.71 9.50 -0.62
C PHE A 33 8.02 9.82 0.12
N CYS A 34 8.28 9.07 1.20
CA CYS A 34 9.53 9.11 1.94
C CYS A 34 10.34 7.84 1.64
N PRO A 35 11.40 7.93 0.81
CA PRO A 35 12.15 6.76 0.39
C PRO A 35 12.93 6.11 1.55
N PRO A 36 13.12 4.78 1.50
CA PRO A 36 14.04 4.08 2.39
C PRO A 36 15.52 4.40 2.05
N PRO A 37 16.47 4.11 2.96
CA PRO A 37 16.29 3.51 4.29
C PRO A 37 15.81 4.48 5.37
N ASN A 38 15.96 5.80 5.17
CA ASN A 38 15.77 6.82 6.20
C ASN A 38 14.61 7.79 5.86
N PRO A 39 13.34 7.32 5.87
CA PRO A 39 12.19 8.12 5.46
C PRO A 39 12.02 9.40 6.30
N GLU A 40 12.47 9.40 7.54
CA GLU A 40 12.45 10.55 8.44
C GLU A 40 13.32 11.72 7.96
N ILE A 41 14.41 11.46 7.23
CA ILE A 41 15.24 12.54 6.64
C ILE A 41 14.43 13.29 5.60
N THR A 42 13.73 12.57 4.72
CA THR A 42 12.87 13.17 3.70
C THR A 42 11.70 13.91 4.34
N ALA A 43 11.09 13.32 5.38
CA ALA A 43 10.03 13.99 6.14
C ALA A 43 10.49 15.33 6.75
N LYS A 44 11.68 15.35 7.38
CA LYS A 44 12.27 16.58 7.93
C LYS A 44 12.60 17.61 6.85
N LYS A 45 13.08 17.19 5.68
CA LYS A 45 13.32 18.10 4.55
C LYS A 45 12.03 18.76 4.05
N ILE A 46 10.94 18.00 3.98
CA ILE A 46 9.64 18.49 3.50
C ILE A 46 8.96 19.39 4.53
N LEU A 47 9.05 19.06 5.82
CA LEU A 47 8.42 19.84 6.90
C LEU A 47 9.28 21.01 7.39
N GLY A 48 10.55 21.06 6.97
CA GLY A 48 11.51 22.09 7.36
C GLY A 48 12.34 21.74 8.61
N PRO A 49 13.49 22.42 8.80
CA PRO A 49 14.46 22.10 9.85
C PRO A 49 13.93 22.29 11.28
N GLY A 50 12.86 23.07 11.47
CA GLY A 50 12.20 23.28 12.76
C GLY A 50 11.09 22.26 13.08
N ALA A 51 10.89 21.23 12.26
CA ALA A 51 9.84 20.25 12.49
C ALA A 51 10.08 19.47 13.80
N THR A 52 9.15 19.58 14.74
CA THR A 52 9.18 18.84 16.00
C THR A 52 8.88 17.36 15.78
N ASP A 53 9.30 16.52 16.72
CA ASP A 53 8.99 15.08 16.69
C ASP A 53 7.47 14.81 16.71
N GLU A 54 6.70 15.65 17.41
CA GLU A 54 5.24 15.58 17.42
C GLU A 54 4.66 15.88 16.02
N LEU A 55 5.16 16.91 15.34
CA LEU A 55 4.74 17.24 13.99
C LEU A 55 5.08 16.10 13.01
N LEU A 56 6.29 15.55 13.12
CA LEU A 56 6.72 14.40 12.32
C LEU A 56 5.79 13.20 12.54
N LYS A 57 5.52 12.82 13.79
CA LYS A 57 4.60 11.71 14.12
C LYS A 57 3.19 11.95 13.58
N ARG A 58 2.69 13.19 13.66
CA ARG A 58 1.36 13.54 13.15
C ARG A 58 1.27 13.47 11.63
N ARG A 59 2.30 13.95 10.93
CA ARG A 59 2.29 14.09 9.45
C ARG A 59 2.93 12.94 8.69
N THR A 60 3.64 12.04 9.35
CA THR A 60 4.18 10.83 8.69
C THR A 60 3.25 9.65 8.85
N GLY A 61 3.28 8.71 7.91
CA GLY A 61 2.47 7.51 7.97
C GLY A 61 2.97 6.44 7.02
N ILE A 62 2.24 5.33 6.95
CA ILE A 62 2.57 4.20 6.08
C ILE A 62 1.37 3.94 5.18
N ASN A 63 1.58 4.09 3.88
CA ASN A 63 0.64 3.64 2.86
C ASN A 63 0.85 2.16 2.58
N GLU A 64 -0.24 1.40 2.51
CA GLU A 64 -0.27 -0.03 2.19
C GLU A 64 -1.36 -0.32 1.14
N SER A 65 -1.13 -1.30 0.28
CA SER A 65 -2.16 -1.79 -0.66
C SER A 65 -3.24 -2.60 0.05
N PHE A 66 -4.49 -2.25 -0.25
CA PHE A 66 -5.70 -2.99 0.10
C PHE A 66 -6.46 -3.37 -1.16
N MET A 67 -7.15 -4.51 -1.11
CA MET A 67 -8.05 -4.98 -2.16
C MET A 67 -9.47 -5.08 -1.61
N CYS A 68 -10.42 -4.46 -2.32
CA CYS A 68 -11.84 -4.59 -1.98
C CYS A 68 -12.38 -5.92 -2.46
N LYS A 69 -12.80 -6.80 -1.56
CA LYS A 69 -13.35 -8.12 -1.91
C LYS A 69 -14.72 -8.04 -2.60
N THR A 70 -15.38 -6.89 -2.55
CA THR A 70 -16.67 -6.65 -3.23
C THR A 70 -16.50 -6.27 -4.70
N CYS A 71 -15.71 -5.22 -5.00
CA CYS A 71 -15.55 -4.71 -6.37
C CYS A 71 -14.20 -5.03 -7.01
N LEU A 72 -13.31 -5.70 -6.27
CA LEU A 72 -11.96 -6.11 -6.69
C LEU A 72 -10.98 -4.96 -6.98
N MET A 73 -11.35 -3.71 -6.69
CA MET A 73 -10.46 -2.57 -6.85
C MET A 73 -9.36 -2.56 -5.78
N GLU A 74 -8.15 -2.22 -6.21
CA GLU A 74 -7.03 -1.91 -5.33
C GLU A 74 -7.06 -0.45 -4.89
N ALA A 75 -6.72 -0.22 -3.62
CA ALA A 75 -6.60 1.10 -3.03
C ALA A 75 -5.33 1.14 -2.18
N VAL A 76 -4.64 2.27 -2.20
CA VAL A 76 -3.52 2.52 -1.30
C VAL A 76 -4.02 3.40 -0.17
N LEU A 77 -3.97 2.87 1.05
CA LEU A 77 -4.51 3.53 2.24
C LEU A 77 -3.49 3.46 3.37
N ASP A 78 -3.54 4.42 4.28
CA ASP A 78 -2.91 4.31 5.59
C ASP A 78 -3.86 3.57 6.52
N GLY A 79 -3.55 2.31 6.82
CA GLY A 79 -4.42 1.47 7.65
C GLY A 79 -4.60 1.95 9.11
N THR A 80 -3.84 2.97 9.54
CA THR A 80 -3.95 3.58 10.87
C THR A 80 -4.63 4.94 10.85
N LYS A 81 -4.55 5.68 9.73
CA LYS A 81 -5.04 7.06 9.62
C LYS A 81 -6.25 7.22 8.71
N ASP A 82 -6.44 6.33 7.75
CA ASP A 82 -7.55 6.40 6.80
C ASP A 82 -8.75 5.57 7.24
N PRO A 83 -9.98 6.01 6.89
CA PRO A 83 -11.13 5.13 6.92
C PRO A 83 -10.89 3.93 5.99
N LEU A 84 -10.96 2.71 6.54
CA LEU A 84 -10.87 1.48 5.75
C LEU A 84 -12.17 1.24 4.96
N VAL A 85 -12.31 2.01 3.88
CA VAL A 85 -13.48 2.02 3.00
C VAL A 85 -12.99 2.06 1.55
N CYS A 86 -13.61 1.26 0.68
CA CYS A 86 -13.24 1.21 -0.73
C CYS A 86 -13.58 2.55 -1.41
N PRO A 87 -12.64 3.18 -2.12
CA PRO A 87 -12.90 4.46 -2.79
C PRO A 87 -13.91 4.34 -3.93
N ALA A 88 -13.99 3.18 -4.60
CA ALA A 88 -14.91 2.97 -5.72
C ALA A 88 -16.33 2.59 -5.28
N CYS A 89 -16.49 1.59 -4.42
CA CYS A 89 -17.81 1.05 -4.08
C CYS A 89 -18.27 1.33 -2.64
N ARG A 90 -17.46 2.03 -1.83
CA ARG A 90 -17.74 2.36 -0.43
C ARG A 90 -17.93 1.17 0.52
N SER A 91 -17.68 -0.05 0.05
CA SER A 91 -17.66 -1.25 0.89
C SER A 91 -16.56 -1.15 1.95
N ARG A 92 -16.83 -1.70 3.14
CA ARG A 92 -15.84 -1.90 4.21
C ARG A 92 -15.13 -3.26 4.10
N ASP A 93 -15.48 -4.05 3.10
CA ASP A 93 -14.91 -5.39 2.89
C ASP A 93 -13.57 -5.31 2.15
N LEU A 94 -12.58 -4.68 2.78
CA LEU A 94 -11.20 -4.63 2.29
C LEU A 94 -10.35 -5.68 3.00
N ALA A 95 -9.40 -6.24 2.27
CA ALA A 95 -8.31 -7.03 2.82
C ALA A 95 -6.99 -6.36 2.46
N ARG A 96 -5.98 -6.44 3.33
CA ARG A 96 -4.62 -6.06 2.94
C ARG A 96 -4.20 -6.96 1.78
N THR A 97 -3.60 -6.38 0.74
CA THR A 97 -3.22 -7.16 -0.46
C THR A 97 -2.26 -8.30 -0.10
N ARG A 98 -1.35 -8.09 0.87
CA ARG A 98 -0.46 -9.14 1.38
C ARG A 98 -1.18 -10.32 2.02
N ASP A 99 -2.29 -10.08 2.71
CA ASP A 99 -3.06 -11.13 3.40
C ASP A 99 -3.85 -12.00 2.42
N MET A 100 -3.96 -11.56 1.15
CA MET A 100 -4.58 -12.34 0.09
C MET A 100 -3.69 -13.49 -0.39
N LEU A 101 -2.39 -13.47 -0.10
CA LEU A 101 -1.48 -14.55 -0.47
C LEU A 101 -1.98 -15.90 0.10
N LYS A 102 -2.02 -16.92 -0.75
CA LYS A 102 -2.55 -18.26 -0.48
C LYS A 102 -4.04 -18.31 -0.14
N LYS A 103 -4.80 -17.22 -0.33
CA LYS A 103 -6.27 -17.22 -0.18
C LYS A 103 -6.96 -17.57 -1.50
N ILE A 104 -8.20 -18.01 -1.40
CA ILE A 104 -9.07 -18.24 -2.56
C ILE A 104 -9.24 -16.93 -3.32
N CYS A 105 -9.08 -16.99 -4.64
CA CYS A 105 -9.22 -15.85 -5.53
C CYS A 105 -10.66 -15.29 -5.45
N PRO A 106 -10.84 -14.00 -5.08
CA PRO A 106 -12.16 -13.40 -4.96
C PRO A 106 -12.87 -13.24 -6.32
N LYS A 107 -12.11 -13.16 -7.42
CA LYS A 107 -12.66 -13.04 -8.79
C LYS A 107 -13.30 -14.34 -9.27
N CYS A 108 -12.58 -15.46 -9.23
CA CYS A 108 -13.04 -16.71 -9.84
C CYS A 108 -13.53 -17.76 -8.84
N ARG A 109 -13.25 -17.58 -7.54
CA ARG A 109 -13.59 -18.50 -6.43
C ARG A 109 -13.10 -19.95 -6.59
N LYS A 110 -12.22 -20.20 -7.55
CA LYS A 110 -11.68 -21.53 -7.89
C LYS A 110 -10.18 -21.63 -7.71
N GLY A 111 -9.46 -20.56 -8.05
CA GLY A 111 -8.00 -20.50 -7.90
C GLY A 111 -7.56 -19.95 -6.57
N THR A 112 -6.25 -20.00 -6.35
CA THR A 112 -5.55 -19.46 -5.19
C THR A 112 -4.64 -18.33 -5.64
N ILE A 113 -4.51 -17.30 -4.81
CA ILE A 113 -3.57 -16.19 -5.03
C ILE A 113 -2.16 -16.63 -4.62
N GLU A 114 -1.20 -16.46 -5.51
CA GLU A 114 0.20 -16.86 -5.35
C GLU A 114 1.13 -15.68 -5.66
N GLU A 115 2.37 -15.74 -5.18
CA GLU A 115 3.38 -14.76 -5.57
C GLU A 115 3.72 -14.92 -7.05
N ASN A 116 3.70 -13.81 -7.80
CA ASN A 116 4.13 -13.83 -9.19
C ASN A 116 5.67 -13.79 -9.26
N PRO A 117 6.34 -14.86 -9.72
CA PRO A 117 7.80 -14.91 -9.75
C PRO A 117 8.44 -13.98 -10.79
N ALA A 118 7.66 -13.42 -11.72
CA ALA A 118 8.17 -12.65 -12.87
C ALA A 118 8.89 -11.33 -12.51
N LYS A 119 8.79 -10.82 -11.27
CA LYS A 119 9.49 -9.60 -10.79
C LYS A 119 10.58 -9.84 -9.73
N LYS A 120 11.01 -11.09 -9.49
CA LYS A 120 12.06 -11.36 -8.47
C LYS A 120 13.44 -10.74 -8.78
N ASN A 121 13.68 -10.22 -9.99
CA ASN A 121 15.01 -9.82 -10.47
C ASN A 121 15.16 -8.36 -10.94
N GLN A 122 14.29 -7.42 -10.59
CA GLN A 122 14.54 -6.01 -10.90
C GLN A 122 15.11 -5.26 -9.69
N PRO A 123 16.37 -4.79 -9.74
CA PRO A 123 16.84 -3.80 -8.79
C PRO A 123 15.98 -2.55 -8.93
N VAL A 124 15.48 -2.05 -7.80
CA VAL A 124 14.82 -0.75 -7.73
C VAL A 124 15.90 0.30 -7.98
N VAL A 125 15.87 0.93 -9.16
CA VAL A 125 16.75 2.03 -9.56
C VAL A 125 16.28 3.33 -8.93
#